data_AF-A0A7H1BHM2-F1
#
_entry.id   AF-A0A7H1BHM2-F1
#
_cell.length_a   1.000
_cell.length_b   1.000
_cell.length_c   1.000
_cell.angle_alpha   90.00
_cell.angle_beta   90.00
_cell.angle_gamma   90.00
#
_symmetry.space_group_name_H-M   'P 1'
#
loop_
_entity.id
_entity.type
_entity.pdbx_description
1 polymer ?
#
loop_
_entity_poly.entity_id
_entity_poly.type
_entity_poly.pdbx_seq_one_letter_code
_entity_poly.pdbx_strand_id
1 'polypeptide(L)'
;MRYVPRADNTPLKLALLKAWNYLCHMCQKEIAVAHAEIDHIVPRSLTGQALKDLKDLFGLNDSFDLDDPMNLAPICRPCNMRKGDETFNAAPALLMQLKKARRQRDRVIRDCKSFGSDTRVARDLQSALKAELSSQKAKDAFMDHAPEVVQRLANLDADRADYVKNRVVELDEEQLEPHDRPIRSLALHLRSRGRETVSVLEDLCGHSLADLLAERMTDLEEQICARVQVEFPSVDDWANTTAGPPVMTHLDVGVDGADYARYGPAVEFTFQGFFESYLTASLVQDSRTGDGLQDRQGEAEASGTFSFTLDWAFSSEPGDGEVGECTIEDWDSSLYVY
;
A
#
# COMPACT_ATOMS: atom_id res chain seq x y z
N MET A 1 18.35 15.36 0.72
CA MET A 1 18.60 14.36 -0.33
C MET A 1 17.63 14.68 -1.45
N ARG A 2 18.07 14.71 -2.71
CA ARG A 2 17.26 15.10 -3.86
C ARG A 2 17.65 14.27 -5.07
N TYR A 3 16.72 14.14 -6.02
CA TYR A 3 17.03 13.61 -7.33
C TYR A 3 18.00 14.56 -8.05
N VAL A 4 19.06 14.01 -8.63
CA VAL A 4 20.04 14.80 -9.41
C VAL A 4 20.10 14.25 -10.83
N PRO A 5 19.68 15.02 -11.85
CA PRO A 5 19.68 14.55 -13.23
C PRO A 5 21.07 14.12 -13.67
N ARG A 6 21.16 12.96 -14.33
CA ARG A 6 22.41 12.38 -14.87
C ARG A 6 23.47 12.01 -13.81
N ALA A 7 23.17 12.11 -12.52
CA ALA A 7 24.01 11.59 -11.45
C ALA A 7 23.62 10.16 -11.07
N ASP A 8 24.45 9.52 -10.25
CA ASP A 8 24.12 8.23 -9.65
C ASP A 8 23.07 8.41 -8.54
N ASN A 9 21.80 8.15 -8.88
CA ASN A 9 20.70 8.16 -7.94
C ASN A 9 20.44 6.77 -7.32
N THR A 10 21.41 5.85 -7.37
CA THR A 10 21.26 4.50 -6.78
C THR A 10 20.79 4.53 -5.33
N PRO A 11 21.42 5.28 -4.41
CA PRO A 11 21.00 5.26 -3.01
C PRO A 11 19.54 5.71 -2.85
N LEU A 12 19.14 6.69 -3.65
CA LEU A 12 17.78 7.20 -3.70
C LEU A 12 16.80 6.16 -4.24
N LYS A 13 17.14 5.48 -5.33
CA LYS A 13 16.32 4.41 -5.90
C LYS A 13 16.11 3.26 -4.91
N LEU A 14 17.17 2.81 -4.24
CA LEU A 14 17.09 1.74 -3.24
C LEU A 14 16.24 2.15 -2.02
N ALA A 15 16.42 3.38 -1.53
CA ALA A 15 15.62 3.91 -0.44
C ALA A 15 14.14 4.05 -0.80
N LEU A 16 13.84 4.51 -2.03
CA LEU A 16 12.48 4.58 -2.54
C LEU A 16 11.87 3.18 -2.65
N LEU A 17 12.53 2.22 -3.29
CA LEU A 17 12.04 0.84 -3.36
C LEU A 17 11.74 0.27 -1.98
N LYS A 18 12.66 0.43 -1.02
CA LYS A 18 12.47 -0.06 0.35
C LYS A 18 11.30 0.65 1.06
N ALA A 19 11.12 1.95 0.86
CA ALA A 19 10.02 2.71 1.49
C ALA A 19 8.65 2.35 0.89
N TRP A 20 8.64 1.87 -0.36
CA TRP A 20 7.45 1.48 -1.12
C TRP A 20 7.32 -0.04 -1.26
N ASN A 21 7.95 -0.82 -0.37
CA ASN A 21 7.87 -2.29 -0.33
C ASN A 21 8.17 -2.99 -1.67
N TYR A 22 9.08 -2.40 -2.46
CA TYR A 22 9.49 -2.87 -3.79
C TYR A 22 8.33 -2.94 -4.80
N LEU A 23 7.28 -2.14 -4.60
CA LEU A 23 6.14 -2.06 -5.51
C LEU A 23 6.24 -0.87 -6.47
N CYS A 24 5.63 -1.02 -7.64
CA CYS A 24 5.34 0.09 -8.53
C CYS A 24 4.22 0.93 -7.94
N HIS A 25 4.46 2.23 -7.70
CA HIS A 25 3.41 3.09 -7.15
C HIS A 25 2.18 3.23 -8.06
N MET A 26 2.32 2.94 -9.37
CA MET A 26 1.22 3.07 -10.33
C MET A 26 0.43 1.77 -10.53
N CYS A 27 1.09 0.61 -10.54
CA CYS A 27 0.41 -0.67 -10.82
C CYS A 27 0.46 -1.67 -9.67
N GLN A 28 1.07 -1.31 -8.53
CA GLN A 28 1.24 -2.13 -7.32
C GLN A 28 1.90 -3.50 -7.55
N LYS A 29 2.55 -3.72 -8.70
CA LYS A 29 3.33 -4.93 -8.97
C LYS A 29 4.75 -4.79 -8.43
N GLU A 30 5.32 -5.89 -7.97
CA GLU A 30 6.72 -5.95 -7.54
C GLU A 30 7.67 -5.54 -8.67
N ILE A 31 8.71 -4.78 -8.30
CA ILE A 31 9.76 -4.33 -9.20
C ILE A 31 11.12 -4.71 -8.64
N ALA A 32 11.87 -5.50 -9.41
CA ALA A 32 13.28 -5.73 -9.15
C ALA A 32 14.08 -4.42 -9.27
N VAL A 33 15.13 -4.28 -8.45
CA VAL A 33 16.01 -3.09 -8.43
C VAL A 33 16.55 -2.74 -9.82
N ALA A 34 16.86 -3.74 -10.64
CA ALA A 34 17.35 -3.59 -12.01
C ALA A 34 16.33 -2.96 -12.97
N HIS A 35 15.03 -3.14 -12.72
CA HIS A 35 13.94 -2.67 -13.59
C HIS A 35 13.18 -1.46 -13.04
N ALA A 36 13.51 -1.04 -11.83
CA ALA A 36 12.92 0.13 -11.20
C ALA A 36 13.54 1.44 -11.72
N GLU A 37 12.66 2.41 -11.95
CA GLU A 37 12.98 3.79 -12.26
C GLU A 37 12.45 4.71 -11.14
N ILE A 38 12.97 5.93 -11.05
CA ILE A 38 12.46 6.95 -10.15
C ILE A 38 11.50 7.81 -10.97
N ASP A 39 10.23 7.82 -10.59
CA ASP A 39 9.23 8.71 -11.17
C ASP A 39 9.10 9.97 -10.34
N HIS A 40 8.80 11.06 -11.04
CA HIS A 40 8.30 12.29 -10.45
C HIS A 40 6.78 12.24 -10.51
N ILE A 41 6.15 12.08 -9.34
CA ILE A 41 4.68 11.97 -9.24
C ILE A 41 4.06 13.18 -9.92
N VAL A 42 4.49 14.38 -9.54
CA VAL A 42 4.31 15.62 -10.30
C VAL A 42 5.47 15.81 -11.29
N PRO A 43 5.23 15.71 -12.61
CA PRO A 43 6.19 15.97 -13.67
C PRO A 43 7.05 17.23 -13.49
N ARG A 44 8.33 17.09 -13.84
CA ARG A 44 9.31 18.19 -13.80
C ARG A 44 9.09 19.26 -14.86
N SER A 45 8.33 18.94 -15.90
CA SER A 45 7.98 19.86 -16.98
C SER A 45 7.01 20.95 -16.52
N LEU A 46 6.28 20.74 -15.42
CA LEU A 46 5.41 21.76 -14.84
C LEU A 46 6.23 22.88 -14.20
N THR A 47 6.05 24.09 -14.72
CA THR A 47 6.74 25.31 -14.26
C THR A 47 5.80 26.50 -14.26
N GLY A 48 6.22 27.60 -13.62
CA GLY A 48 5.47 28.86 -13.61
C GLY A 48 4.07 28.72 -13.00
N GLN A 49 3.07 29.24 -13.71
CA GLN A 49 1.68 29.28 -13.23
C GLN A 49 1.09 27.88 -13.07
N ALA A 50 1.36 26.95 -13.98
CA ALA A 50 0.80 25.60 -13.91
C ALA A 50 1.25 24.83 -12.66
N LEU A 51 2.51 24.99 -12.24
CA LEU A 51 3.00 24.42 -10.99
C LEU A 51 2.34 25.09 -9.78
N LYS A 52 2.12 26.41 -9.83
CA LYS A 52 1.45 27.14 -8.75
C LYS A 52 0.00 26.68 -8.59
N ASP A 53 -0.74 26.61 -9.68
CA ASP A 53 -2.13 26.15 -9.69
C ASP A 53 -2.24 24.73 -9.12
N LEU A 54 -1.28 23.86 -9.46
CA LEU A 54 -1.21 22.51 -8.92
C LEU A 54 -0.89 22.50 -7.42
N LYS A 55 0.03 23.35 -6.96
CA LYS A 55 0.33 23.48 -5.53
C LYS A 55 -0.89 23.96 -4.76
N ASP A 56 -1.61 24.93 -5.29
CA ASP A 56 -2.85 25.45 -4.71
C ASP A 56 -3.94 24.36 -4.67
N LEU A 57 -4.11 23.61 -5.78
CA LEU A 57 -5.08 22.53 -5.89
C LEU A 57 -4.83 21.40 -4.88
N PHE A 58 -3.58 21.01 -4.66
CA PHE A 58 -3.22 19.89 -3.78
C PHE A 58 -2.75 20.34 -2.38
N GLY A 59 -2.87 21.62 -2.04
CA GLY A 59 -2.41 22.16 -0.74
C GLY A 59 -0.91 21.95 -0.49
N LEU A 60 -0.10 21.95 -1.54
CA LEU A 60 1.36 21.82 -1.43
C LEU A 60 1.98 23.16 -1.02
N ASN A 61 2.93 23.11 -0.10
CA ASN A 61 3.59 24.32 0.36
C ASN A 61 4.48 24.97 -0.72
N ASP A 62 4.78 26.26 -0.55
CA ASP A 62 5.67 26.99 -1.47
C ASP A 62 7.07 26.37 -1.55
N SER A 63 7.54 25.75 -0.47
CA SER A 63 8.83 25.04 -0.42
C SER A 63 8.83 23.68 -1.13
N PHE A 64 7.72 23.26 -1.73
CA PHE A 64 7.63 21.99 -2.46
C PHE A 64 8.61 22.00 -3.63
N ASP A 65 9.51 21.01 -3.59
CA ASP A 65 10.59 20.80 -4.54
C ASP A 65 10.30 19.52 -5.32
N LEU A 66 10.25 19.64 -6.64
CA LEU A 66 9.96 18.53 -7.55
C LEU A 66 10.99 17.42 -7.43
N ASP A 67 12.24 17.74 -7.08
CA ASP A 67 13.31 16.76 -6.95
C ASP A 67 13.46 16.22 -5.49
N ASP A 68 12.57 16.60 -4.55
CA ASP A 68 12.57 16.09 -3.17
C ASP A 68 11.81 14.75 -3.06
N PRO A 69 12.21 13.82 -2.15
CA PRO A 69 11.52 12.54 -1.97
C PRO A 69 10.01 12.61 -1.74
N MET A 70 9.46 13.76 -1.29
CA MET A 70 8.00 13.96 -1.22
C MET A 70 7.29 13.96 -2.58
N ASN A 71 8.02 13.99 -3.70
CA ASN A 71 7.50 13.93 -5.07
C ASN A 71 8.05 12.73 -5.85
N LEU A 72 8.77 11.82 -5.19
CA LEU A 72 9.46 10.72 -5.85
C LEU A 72 8.88 9.38 -5.42
N ALA A 73 8.68 8.49 -6.39
CA ALA A 73 8.23 7.13 -6.16
C ALA A 73 8.92 6.15 -7.11
N PRO A 74 9.06 4.87 -6.73
CA PRO A 74 9.51 3.85 -7.66
C PRO A 74 8.41 3.54 -8.68
N ILE A 75 8.81 3.37 -9.94
CA ILE A 75 7.92 3.00 -11.04
C ILE A 75 8.56 1.90 -11.88
N CYS A 76 7.74 1.03 -12.46
CA CYS A 76 8.22 0.07 -13.44
C CYS A 76 8.26 0.71 -14.82
N ARG A 77 9.22 0.31 -15.66
CA ARG A 77 9.41 0.87 -17.00
C ARG A 77 8.14 0.92 -17.87
N PRO A 78 7.28 -0.13 -17.94
CA PRO A 78 6.04 -0.05 -18.71
C PRO A 78 5.07 1.03 -18.21
N CYS A 79 4.96 1.20 -16.89
CA CYS A 79 4.12 2.25 -16.31
C CYS A 79 4.71 3.64 -16.56
N ASN A 80 6.02 3.79 -16.42
CA ASN A 80 6.69 5.07 -16.65
C ASN A 80 6.53 5.55 -18.09
N MET A 81 6.71 4.64 -19.05
CA MET A 81 6.49 4.93 -20.47
C MET A 81 5.03 5.30 -20.77
N ARG A 82 4.06 4.66 -20.11
CA ARG A 82 2.63 4.93 -20.31
C ARG A 82 2.17 6.23 -19.65
N LYS A 83 2.70 6.57 -18.48
CA LYS A 83 2.40 7.81 -17.75
C LYS A 83 2.78 9.03 -18.58
N GLY A 84 4.02 9.07 -19.07
CA GLY A 84 4.53 10.24 -19.81
C GLY A 84 4.44 11.53 -18.97
N ASP A 85 4.46 12.67 -19.66
CA ASP A 85 4.37 14.00 -19.00
C ASP A 85 2.92 14.51 -18.87
N GLU A 86 1.92 13.80 -19.41
CA GLU A 86 0.58 14.35 -19.69
C GLU A 86 -0.55 13.85 -18.76
N THR A 87 -0.32 12.84 -17.90
CA THR A 87 -1.41 12.28 -17.07
C THR A 87 -1.60 13.03 -15.76
N PHE A 88 -2.34 14.14 -15.81
CA PHE A 88 -2.92 14.81 -14.62
C PHE A 88 -4.43 14.63 -14.48
N ASN A 89 -5.08 13.93 -15.42
CA ASN A 89 -6.53 13.75 -15.43
C ASN A 89 -7.06 12.80 -14.32
N ALA A 90 -6.17 12.18 -13.55
CA ALA A 90 -6.50 11.30 -12.42
C ALA A 90 -6.14 11.96 -11.07
N ALA A 91 -6.67 13.16 -10.85
CA ALA A 91 -6.33 14.01 -9.70
C ALA A 91 -6.41 13.28 -8.32
N PRO A 92 -7.41 12.43 -8.04
CA PRO A 92 -7.49 11.73 -6.75
C PRO A 92 -6.34 10.74 -6.54
N ALA A 93 -6.07 9.90 -7.54
CA ALA A 93 -4.98 8.92 -7.48
C ALA A 93 -3.62 9.62 -7.30
N LEU A 94 -3.39 10.73 -8.01
CA LEU A 94 -2.17 11.52 -7.88
C LEU A 94 -1.98 12.08 -6.47
N LEU A 95 -3.05 12.61 -5.87
CA LEU A 95 -3.04 13.16 -4.51
C LEU A 95 -2.68 12.09 -3.48
N MET A 96 -3.28 10.89 -3.59
CA MET A 96 -2.93 9.76 -2.73
C MET A 96 -1.44 9.41 -2.82
N GLN A 97 -0.88 9.34 -4.03
CA GLN A 97 0.55 9.04 -4.21
C GLN A 97 1.45 10.14 -3.61
N LEU A 98 1.08 11.42 -3.74
CA LEU A 98 1.80 12.53 -3.13
C LEU A 98 1.77 12.48 -1.60
N LYS A 99 0.59 12.21 -1.01
CA LYS A 99 0.44 12.03 0.44
C LYS A 99 1.31 10.86 0.94
N LYS A 100 1.30 9.73 0.23
CA LYS A 100 2.15 8.57 0.52
C LYS A 100 3.64 8.91 0.45
N ALA A 101 4.09 9.57 -0.64
CA ALA A 101 5.48 10.02 -0.77
C ALA A 101 5.90 10.97 0.36
N ARG A 102 5.01 11.90 0.76
CA ARG A 102 5.24 12.81 1.89
C ARG A 102 5.40 12.07 3.21
N ARG A 103 4.53 11.09 3.51
CA ARG A 103 4.64 10.22 4.71
C ARG A 103 5.96 9.44 4.73
N GLN A 104 6.45 9.00 3.56
CA GLN A 104 7.70 8.22 3.44
C GLN A 104 8.99 9.06 3.38
N ARG A 105 8.89 10.37 3.16
CA ARG A 105 10.01 11.26 2.87
C ARG A 105 11.19 11.11 3.83
N ASP A 106 10.94 11.20 5.14
CA ASP A 106 12.01 11.20 6.15
C ASP A 106 12.68 9.83 6.26
N ARG A 107 11.92 8.75 6.04
CA ARG A 107 12.46 7.39 5.94
C ARG A 107 13.38 7.27 4.73
N VAL A 108 12.94 7.74 3.55
CA VAL A 108 13.76 7.73 2.33
C VAL A 108 15.06 8.50 2.53
N ILE A 109 15.01 9.70 3.11
CA ILE A 109 16.20 10.52 3.39
C ILE A 109 17.18 9.78 4.33
N ARG A 110 16.66 9.13 5.37
CA ARG A 110 17.46 8.37 6.33
C ARG A 110 18.13 7.15 5.68
N ASP A 111 17.34 6.36 4.94
CA ASP A 111 17.83 5.17 4.24
C ASP A 111 18.87 5.54 3.18
N CYS A 112 18.65 6.62 2.42
CA CYS A 112 19.63 7.18 1.48
C CYS A 112 21.00 7.46 2.12
N LYS A 113 21.00 8.09 3.31
CA LYS A 113 22.24 8.39 4.05
C LYS A 113 22.95 7.10 4.48
N SER A 114 22.18 6.07 4.84
CA SER A 114 22.72 4.76 5.25
C SER A 114 23.36 3.99 4.09
N PHE A 115 22.77 4.08 2.89
CA PHE A 115 23.32 3.43 1.69
C PHE A 115 24.62 4.07 1.19
N GLY A 116 24.91 5.31 1.60
CA GLY A 116 26.17 5.99 1.32
C GLY A 116 27.36 5.52 2.16
N SER A 117 27.24 4.42 2.93
CA SER A 117 28.39 3.89 3.69
C SER A 117 29.48 3.35 2.75
N ASP A 118 30.71 3.83 2.89
CA ASP A 118 31.84 3.55 1.98
C ASP A 118 32.51 2.18 2.14
N THR A 119 31.90 1.24 2.87
CA THR A 119 32.53 -0.07 3.05
C THR A 119 32.51 -0.84 1.72
N ARG A 120 33.58 -1.59 1.45
CA ARG A 120 33.66 -2.46 0.27
C ARG A 120 32.49 -3.46 0.22
N VAL A 121 32.13 -4.04 1.36
CA VAL A 121 31.01 -4.99 1.47
C VAL A 121 29.68 -4.35 1.06
N ALA A 122 29.39 -3.13 1.49
CA ALA A 122 28.17 -2.43 1.08
C ALA A 122 28.13 -2.21 -0.45
N ARG A 123 29.26 -1.83 -1.06
CA ARG A 123 29.36 -1.66 -2.52
C ARG A 123 29.17 -2.97 -3.28
N ASP A 124 29.78 -4.05 -2.81
CA ASP A 124 29.67 -5.37 -3.44
C ASP A 124 28.22 -5.90 -3.36
N LEU A 125 27.55 -5.76 -2.20
CA LEU A 125 26.14 -6.13 -2.03
C LEU A 125 25.21 -5.27 -2.89
N GLN A 126 25.43 -3.95 -2.96
CA GLN A 126 24.67 -3.08 -3.87
C GLN A 126 24.87 -3.45 -5.33
N SER A 127 26.06 -3.93 -5.69
CA SER A 127 26.35 -4.37 -7.06
C SER A 127 25.63 -5.68 -7.38
N ALA A 128 25.59 -6.63 -6.43
CA ALA A 128 24.82 -7.86 -6.56
C ALA A 128 23.31 -7.59 -6.72
N LEU A 129 22.75 -6.66 -5.95
CA LEU A 129 21.32 -6.27 -6.05
C LEU A 129 20.94 -5.68 -7.41
N LYS A 130 21.90 -5.05 -8.11
CA LYS A 130 21.68 -4.46 -9.43
C LYS A 130 21.97 -5.41 -10.57
N ALA A 131 22.61 -6.55 -10.31
CA ALA A 131 23.05 -7.45 -11.34
C ALA A 131 21.84 -7.97 -12.14
N GLU A 132 21.97 -7.97 -13.46
CA GLU A 132 20.92 -8.50 -14.32
C GLU A 132 21.01 -10.03 -14.34
N LEU A 133 20.00 -10.69 -13.79
CA LEU A 133 19.91 -12.15 -13.72
C LEU A 133 19.17 -12.74 -14.92
N SER A 134 19.24 -12.10 -16.10
CA SER A 134 18.56 -12.57 -17.31
C SER A 134 19.26 -13.78 -17.95
N SER A 135 20.59 -13.87 -17.83
CA SER A 135 21.37 -15.01 -18.36
C SER A 135 21.41 -16.19 -17.40
N GLN A 136 21.34 -17.42 -17.93
CA GLN A 136 21.40 -18.64 -17.11
C GLN A 136 22.69 -18.70 -16.29
N LYS A 137 23.84 -18.36 -16.89
CA LYS A 137 25.14 -18.32 -16.19
C LYS A 137 25.14 -17.39 -14.98
N ALA A 138 24.53 -16.21 -15.09
CA ALA A 138 24.44 -15.27 -13.97
C ALA A 138 23.50 -15.79 -12.87
N LYS A 139 22.39 -16.45 -13.25
CA LYS A 139 21.51 -17.13 -12.29
C LYS A 139 22.24 -18.23 -11.55
N ASP A 140 22.92 -19.11 -12.28
CA ASP A 140 23.67 -20.23 -11.69
C ASP A 140 24.72 -19.71 -10.70
N ALA A 141 25.53 -18.73 -11.10
CA ALA A 141 26.53 -18.12 -10.21
C ALA A 141 25.91 -17.44 -8.98
N PHE A 142 24.73 -16.81 -9.11
CA PHE A 142 24.02 -16.25 -7.97
C PHE A 142 23.51 -17.36 -7.04
N MET A 143 22.90 -18.41 -7.59
CA MET A 143 22.35 -19.54 -6.83
C MET A 143 23.44 -20.38 -6.16
N ASP A 144 24.62 -20.50 -6.76
CA ASP A 144 25.78 -21.22 -6.20
C ASP A 144 26.39 -20.50 -4.98
N HIS A 145 26.11 -19.20 -4.79
CA HIS A 145 26.66 -18.39 -3.70
C HIS A 145 25.60 -17.82 -2.74
N ALA A 146 24.34 -17.82 -3.15
CA ALA A 146 23.24 -17.30 -2.33
C ALA A 146 23.09 -18.03 -0.98
N PRO A 147 23.20 -19.37 -0.88
CA PRO A 147 23.07 -20.08 0.39
C PRO A 147 24.08 -19.59 1.44
N GLU A 148 25.35 -19.38 1.07
CA GLU A 148 26.38 -18.91 1.99
C GLU A 148 26.12 -17.47 2.43
N VAL A 149 25.64 -16.61 1.53
CA VAL A 149 25.25 -15.23 1.87
C VAL A 149 24.06 -15.23 2.82
N VAL A 150 23.02 -16.01 2.53
CA VAL A 150 21.83 -16.15 3.38
C VAL A 150 22.20 -16.71 4.76
N GLN A 151 23.02 -17.76 4.81
CA GLN A 151 23.50 -18.33 6.07
C GLN A 151 24.32 -17.31 6.87
N ARG A 152 25.15 -16.51 6.21
CA ARG A 152 25.92 -15.46 6.87
C ARG A 152 25.02 -14.37 7.44
N LEU A 153 23.97 -13.98 6.72
CA LEU A 153 22.97 -13.03 7.20
C LEU A 153 22.20 -13.60 8.40
N ALA A 154 21.71 -14.84 8.28
CA ALA A 154 20.98 -15.51 9.36
C ALA A 154 21.81 -15.67 10.64
N ASN A 155 23.11 -15.92 10.51
CA ASN A 155 24.04 -15.99 11.64
C ASN A 155 24.30 -14.64 12.31
N LEU A 156 24.15 -13.53 11.58
CA LEU A 156 24.28 -12.19 12.15
C LEU A 156 22.99 -11.79 12.86
N ASP A 157 21.86 -12.04 12.21
CA ASP A 157 20.53 -11.70 12.68
C ASP A 157 19.53 -12.50 11.83
N ALA A 158 18.85 -13.48 12.42
CA ALA A 158 17.92 -14.36 11.71
C ALA A 158 16.79 -13.57 11.03
N ASP A 159 16.35 -12.47 11.65
CA ASP A 159 15.29 -11.61 11.13
C ASP A 159 15.75 -10.79 9.91
N ARG A 160 17.06 -10.71 9.65
CA ARG A 160 17.62 -10.02 8.46
C ARG A 160 17.73 -10.92 7.23
N ALA A 161 17.73 -12.24 7.43
CA ALA A 161 17.60 -13.20 6.34
C ALA A 161 16.14 -13.36 5.88
N ASP A 162 15.20 -12.78 6.63
CA ASP A 162 13.81 -12.75 6.23
C ASP A 162 13.60 -11.80 5.04
N TYR A 163 12.84 -12.28 4.06
CA TYR A 163 12.44 -11.51 2.89
C TYR A 163 10.93 -11.39 2.87
N VAL A 164 10.41 -10.30 2.34
CA VAL A 164 8.97 -10.16 2.08
C VAL A 164 8.67 -10.81 0.75
N LYS A 165 7.73 -11.76 0.72
CA LYS A 165 7.20 -12.29 -0.54
C LYS A 165 5.90 -11.57 -0.83
N ASN A 166 5.86 -10.85 -1.94
CA ASN A 166 4.63 -10.25 -2.43
C ASN A 166 3.82 -11.34 -3.15
N ARG A 167 2.61 -11.64 -2.66
CA ARG A 167 1.64 -12.50 -3.35
C ARG A 167 0.41 -11.66 -3.59
N VAL A 168 -0.02 -11.55 -4.84
CA VAL A 168 -1.33 -10.96 -5.16
C VAL A 168 -2.35 -12.09 -5.08
N VAL A 169 -3.39 -11.89 -4.28
CA VAL A 169 -4.54 -12.78 -4.21
C VAL A 169 -5.66 -12.14 -5.02
N GLU A 170 -6.05 -12.79 -6.09
CA GLU A 170 -7.24 -12.40 -6.86
C GLU A 170 -8.47 -12.96 -6.13
N LEU A 171 -9.44 -12.09 -5.85
CA LEU A 171 -10.71 -12.50 -5.25
C LEU A 171 -11.66 -12.87 -6.40
N ASP A 172 -12.41 -13.96 -6.23
CA ASP A 172 -13.32 -14.44 -7.26
C ASP A 172 -14.45 -13.43 -7.52
N GLU A 173 -14.61 -12.98 -8.76
CA GLU A 173 -15.66 -12.05 -9.16
C GLU A 173 -17.06 -12.66 -8.99
N GLU A 174 -17.20 -13.99 -9.08
CA GLU A 174 -18.51 -14.64 -8.90
C GLU A 174 -18.99 -14.63 -7.44
N GLN A 175 -18.07 -14.48 -6.49
CA GLN A 175 -18.38 -14.38 -5.07
C GLN A 175 -18.68 -12.94 -4.63
N LEU A 176 -18.34 -11.96 -5.46
CA LEU A 176 -18.64 -10.55 -5.23
C LEU A 176 -19.97 -10.22 -5.92
N GLU A 177 -20.92 -9.64 -5.19
CA GLU A 177 -22.19 -9.18 -5.75
C GLU A 177 -21.95 -8.29 -7.00
N PRO A 178 -22.70 -8.45 -8.11
CA PRO A 178 -22.20 -8.18 -9.46
C PRO A 178 -21.95 -6.71 -9.83
N HIS A 179 -22.15 -5.75 -8.92
CA HIS A 179 -22.07 -4.32 -9.23
C HIS A 179 -21.40 -3.54 -8.08
N ASP A 180 -20.33 -2.81 -8.44
CA ASP A 180 -19.74 -1.67 -7.72
C ASP A 180 -18.66 -1.88 -6.64
N ARG A 181 -18.10 -3.08 -6.43
CA ARG A 181 -16.99 -3.21 -5.45
C ARG A 181 -15.61 -2.87 -6.06
N PRO A 182 -14.81 -2.00 -5.40
CA PRO A 182 -13.50 -1.58 -5.89
C PRO A 182 -12.37 -2.62 -5.68
N ILE A 183 -12.61 -3.64 -4.85
CA ILE A 183 -11.57 -4.63 -4.49
C ILE A 183 -11.54 -5.74 -5.54
N ARG A 184 -10.44 -5.84 -6.29
CA ARG A 184 -10.22 -6.92 -7.27
C ARG A 184 -9.02 -7.80 -6.94
N SER A 185 -8.13 -7.29 -6.11
CA SER A 185 -6.88 -7.98 -5.77
C SER A 185 -6.36 -7.48 -4.44
N LEU A 186 -5.91 -8.40 -3.60
CA LEU A 186 -5.26 -8.09 -2.34
C LEU A 186 -3.75 -8.29 -2.44
N ALA A 187 -2.97 -7.36 -1.91
CA ALA A 187 -1.53 -7.53 -1.78
C ALA A 187 -1.16 -8.20 -0.45
N LEU A 188 -0.52 -9.37 -0.50
CA LEU A 188 0.05 -10.01 0.69
C LEU A 188 1.54 -9.67 0.78
N HIS A 189 1.95 -9.09 1.90
CA HIS A 189 3.32 -8.68 2.22
C HIS A 189 3.88 -9.53 3.35
N LEU A 190 3.99 -10.84 3.12
CA LEU A 190 4.28 -11.79 4.19
C LEU A 190 5.78 -12.07 4.34
N ARG A 191 6.23 -11.89 5.58
CA ARG A 191 7.51 -12.35 6.14
C ARG A 191 7.54 -13.85 6.38
N SER A 192 8.67 -14.41 6.82
CA SER A 192 8.85 -15.86 6.99
C SER A 192 7.78 -16.48 7.87
N ARG A 193 7.53 -15.87 9.03
CA ARG A 193 6.47 -16.32 9.93
C ARG A 193 5.10 -16.25 9.28
N GLY A 194 4.75 -15.13 8.64
CA GLY A 194 3.47 -15.01 7.93
C GLY A 194 3.30 -15.99 6.77
N ARG A 195 4.38 -16.30 6.04
CA ARG A 195 4.34 -17.34 4.99
C ARG A 195 4.12 -18.72 5.58
N GLU A 196 4.81 -19.05 6.67
CA GLU A 196 4.61 -20.31 7.38
C GLU A 196 3.18 -20.42 7.92
N THR A 197 2.65 -19.36 8.54
CA THR A 197 1.26 -19.28 8.98
C THR A 197 0.29 -19.61 7.85
N VAL A 198 0.47 -18.98 6.68
CA VAL A 198 -0.38 -19.24 5.51
C VAL A 198 -0.20 -20.66 4.97
N SER A 199 1.01 -21.22 4.97
CA SER A 199 1.22 -22.62 4.59
C SER A 199 0.55 -23.58 5.57
N VAL A 200 0.62 -23.34 6.88
CA VAL A 200 -0.11 -24.16 7.86
C VAL A 200 -1.62 -24.05 7.63
N LEU A 201 -2.13 -22.85 7.41
CA LEU A 201 -3.55 -22.63 7.10
C LEU A 201 -4.01 -23.40 5.86
N GLU A 202 -3.30 -23.23 4.74
CA GLU A 202 -3.67 -23.83 3.45
C GLU A 202 -3.43 -25.35 3.45
N ASP A 203 -2.27 -25.82 3.92
CA ASP A 203 -1.86 -27.22 3.81
C ASP A 203 -2.40 -28.10 4.93
N LEU A 204 -2.48 -27.60 6.17
CA LEU A 204 -2.94 -28.38 7.33
C LEU A 204 -4.44 -28.21 7.57
N CYS A 205 -4.93 -26.96 7.54
CA CYS A 205 -6.32 -26.67 7.86
C CYS A 205 -7.22 -26.71 6.62
N GLY A 206 -6.68 -26.80 5.41
CA GLY A 206 -7.44 -26.87 4.16
C GLY A 206 -8.19 -25.59 3.80
N HIS A 207 -7.85 -24.47 4.44
CA HIS A 207 -8.50 -23.18 4.20
C HIS A 207 -7.83 -22.45 3.04
N SER A 208 -8.63 -22.00 2.08
CA SER A 208 -8.18 -21.03 1.07
C SER A 208 -8.03 -19.67 1.72
N LEU A 209 -6.81 -19.13 1.73
CA LEU A 209 -6.58 -17.76 2.19
C LEU A 209 -7.41 -16.75 1.38
N ALA A 210 -7.62 -17.00 0.08
CA ALA A 210 -8.43 -16.12 -0.77
C ALA A 210 -9.88 -16.05 -0.30
N ASP A 211 -10.47 -17.19 0.04
CA ASP A 211 -11.87 -17.29 0.44
C ASP A 211 -12.08 -16.61 1.80
N LEU A 212 -11.16 -16.86 2.75
CA LEU A 212 -11.16 -16.20 4.05
C LEU A 212 -11.08 -14.67 3.92
N LEU A 213 -10.20 -14.18 3.03
CA LEU A 213 -10.05 -12.75 2.82
C LEU A 213 -11.25 -12.15 2.11
N ALA A 214 -11.86 -12.82 1.13
CA ALA A 214 -12.99 -12.29 0.38
C ALA A 214 -14.15 -11.88 1.31
N GLU A 215 -14.48 -12.73 2.27
CA GLU A 215 -15.52 -12.43 3.26
C GLU A 215 -15.09 -11.25 4.17
N ARG A 216 -13.88 -11.29 4.73
CA ARG A 216 -13.41 -10.22 5.64
C ARG A 216 -13.20 -8.87 4.96
N MET A 217 -12.94 -8.87 3.66
CA MET A 217 -12.86 -7.63 2.86
C MET A 217 -14.22 -6.96 2.72
N THR A 218 -15.31 -7.76 2.70
CA THR A 218 -16.68 -7.22 2.75
C THR A 218 -16.93 -6.49 4.07
N ASP A 219 -16.62 -7.15 5.20
CA ASP A 219 -16.76 -6.55 6.53
C ASP A 219 -15.95 -5.25 6.67
N LEU A 220 -14.74 -5.24 6.13
CA LEU A 220 -13.87 -4.07 6.17
C LEU A 220 -14.46 -2.92 5.35
N GLU A 221 -14.93 -3.19 4.13
CA GLU A 221 -15.57 -2.18 3.27
C GLU A 221 -16.80 -1.57 3.94
N GLU A 222 -17.67 -2.40 4.52
CA GLU A 222 -18.86 -1.95 5.24
C GLU A 222 -18.51 -1.06 6.44
N GLN A 223 -17.49 -1.43 7.21
CA GLN A 223 -17.00 -0.62 8.32
C GLN A 223 -16.41 0.72 7.89
N ILE A 224 -15.63 0.75 6.80
CA ILE A 224 -15.06 2.00 6.25
C ILE A 224 -16.21 2.93 5.82
N CYS A 225 -17.18 2.41 5.05
CA CYS A 225 -18.33 3.19 4.60
C CYS A 225 -19.17 3.71 5.77
N ALA A 226 -19.45 2.87 6.76
CA ALA A 226 -20.22 3.27 7.95
C ALA A 226 -19.51 4.37 8.75
N ARG A 227 -18.19 4.26 8.97
CA ARG A 227 -17.41 5.29 9.68
C ARG A 227 -17.39 6.61 8.93
N VAL A 228 -17.10 6.59 7.62
CA VAL A 228 -17.11 7.81 6.79
C VAL A 228 -18.49 8.48 6.78
N GLN A 229 -19.58 7.72 6.70
CA GLN A 229 -20.93 8.28 6.72
C GLN A 229 -21.23 9.04 8.02
N VAL A 230 -20.75 8.53 9.16
CA VAL A 230 -20.92 9.15 10.47
C VAL A 230 -20.03 10.39 10.65
N GLU A 231 -18.88 10.44 9.96
CA GLU A 231 -17.94 11.56 10.05
C GLU A 231 -18.34 12.78 9.21
N PHE A 232 -19.00 12.60 8.06
CA PHE A 232 -19.41 13.72 7.20
C PHE A 232 -20.19 14.83 7.91
N PRO A 233 -21.16 14.52 8.81
CA PRO A 233 -21.85 15.55 9.59
C PRO A 233 -20.95 16.42 10.48
N SER A 234 -19.73 15.98 10.80
CA SER A 234 -18.78 16.71 11.66
C SER A 234 -17.87 17.69 10.92
N VAL A 235 -17.88 17.69 9.59
CA VAL A 235 -16.95 18.48 8.77
C VAL A 235 -17.34 19.97 8.70
N ASP A 236 -18.61 20.28 8.92
CA ASP A 236 -19.16 21.64 8.80
C ASP A 236 -19.95 22.01 10.07
N ASP A 237 -19.35 22.89 10.90
CA ASP A 237 -19.94 23.37 12.16
C ASP A 237 -21.20 24.24 11.96
N TRP A 238 -21.52 24.66 10.73
CA TRP A 238 -22.49 25.73 10.47
C TRP A 238 -23.85 25.25 10.00
N ALA A 239 -24.01 23.98 9.61
CA ALA A 239 -25.26 23.45 9.04
C ALA A 239 -25.55 22.01 9.49
N ASN A 240 -26.83 21.68 9.67
CA ASN A 240 -27.24 20.29 9.83
C ASN A 240 -26.94 19.54 8.53
N THR A 241 -25.91 18.70 8.55
CA THR A 241 -25.47 17.93 7.40
C THR A 241 -25.95 16.49 7.54
N THR A 242 -26.66 16.00 6.53
CA THR A 242 -27.03 14.59 6.41
C THR A 242 -26.27 13.97 5.25
N ALA A 243 -25.54 12.89 5.51
CA ALA A 243 -24.80 12.15 4.50
C ALA A 243 -25.61 10.96 3.99
N GLY A 244 -25.75 10.85 2.66
CA GLY A 244 -26.16 9.62 2.01
C GLY A 244 -25.09 8.52 2.16
N PRO A 245 -25.39 7.28 1.72
CA PRO A 245 -24.43 6.18 1.74
C PRO A 245 -23.17 6.53 0.92
N PRO A 246 -21.96 6.44 1.49
CA PRO A 246 -20.73 6.62 0.73
C PRO A 246 -20.56 5.55 -0.33
N VAL A 247 -20.04 5.95 -1.48
CA VAL A 247 -19.63 5.08 -2.58
C VAL A 247 -18.11 5.00 -2.58
N MET A 248 -17.58 3.80 -2.38
CA MET A 248 -16.14 3.57 -2.40
C MET A 248 -15.66 3.44 -3.84
N THR A 249 -14.81 4.36 -4.26
CA THR A 249 -14.31 4.41 -5.65
C THR A 249 -12.90 3.82 -5.77
N HIS A 250 -12.19 3.70 -4.65
CA HIS A 250 -10.89 3.06 -4.56
C HIS A 250 -10.69 2.45 -3.18
N LEU A 251 -10.09 1.26 -3.16
CA LEU A 251 -9.66 0.57 -1.96
C LEU A 251 -8.41 -0.25 -2.29
N ASP A 252 -7.31 0.08 -1.63
CA ASP A 252 -6.08 -0.70 -1.59
C ASP A 252 -5.99 -1.35 -0.22
N VAL A 253 -5.89 -2.67 -0.18
CA VAL A 253 -5.76 -3.43 1.07
C VAL A 253 -4.54 -4.34 0.97
N GLY A 254 -3.74 -4.31 2.04
CA GLY A 254 -2.58 -5.18 2.18
C GLY A 254 -2.62 -5.94 3.49
N VAL A 255 -2.27 -7.23 3.47
CA VAL A 255 -2.01 -8.02 4.69
C VAL A 255 -0.51 -8.16 4.85
N ASP A 256 0.04 -7.59 5.91
CA ASP A 256 1.47 -7.58 6.20
C ASP A 256 1.84 -8.35 7.47
N GLY A 257 0.84 -8.83 8.21
CA GLY A 257 0.99 -9.72 9.36
C GLY A 257 0.12 -10.96 9.25
N ALA A 258 0.69 -12.13 9.52
CA ALA A 258 -0.04 -13.35 9.78
C ALA A 258 0.70 -14.16 10.85
N ASP A 259 -0.01 -14.61 11.87
CA ASP A 259 0.52 -15.42 12.95
C ASP A 259 -0.44 -16.57 13.29
N TYR A 260 0.04 -17.58 13.98
CA TYR A 260 -0.80 -18.59 14.60
C TYR A 260 -0.28 -18.98 15.98
N ALA A 261 -1.22 -19.30 16.86
CA ALA A 261 -0.94 -19.80 18.19
C ALA A 261 -1.84 -21.00 18.51
N ARG A 262 -1.29 -22.02 19.15
CA ARG A 262 -2.08 -23.13 19.64
C ARG A 262 -2.73 -22.76 20.97
N TYR A 263 -4.05 -22.89 21.06
CA TYR A 263 -4.80 -22.76 22.30
C TYR A 263 -5.62 -24.03 22.56
N GLY A 264 -5.11 -24.89 23.46
CA GLY A 264 -5.76 -26.16 23.80
C GLY A 264 -5.85 -27.13 22.60
N PRO A 265 -7.07 -27.56 22.20
CA PRO A 265 -7.31 -28.43 21.05
C PRO A 265 -7.52 -27.66 19.73
N ALA A 266 -7.21 -26.36 19.70
CA ALA A 266 -7.37 -25.51 18.52
C ALA A 266 -6.10 -24.73 18.19
N VAL A 267 -6.06 -24.20 16.98
CA VAL A 267 -5.09 -23.22 16.50
C VAL A 267 -5.87 -21.96 16.13
N GLU A 268 -5.49 -20.85 16.74
CA GLU A 268 -5.96 -19.51 16.38
C GLU A 268 -4.97 -18.92 15.38
N PHE A 269 -5.46 -18.46 14.25
CA PHE A 269 -4.72 -17.67 13.27
C PHE A 269 -5.09 -16.21 13.44
N THR A 270 -4.11 -15.32 13.39
CA THR A 270 -4.32 -13.87 13.45
C THR A 270 -3.78 -13.23 12.19
N PHE A 271 -4.59 -12.41 11.54
CA PHE A 271 -4.20 -11.64 10.36
C PHE A 271 -4.25 -10.16 10.68
N GLN A 272 -3.27 -9.43 10.16
CA GLN A 272 -3.15 -7.99 10.32
C GLN A 272 -2.80 -7.36 8.99
N GLY A 273 -3.35 -6.18 8.75
CA GLY A 273 -3.13 -5.47 7.52
C GLY A 273 -3.40 -3.99 7.63
N PHE A 274 -3.31 -3.33 6.48
CA PHE A 274 -3.59 -1.92 6.29
C PHE A 274 -4.53 -1.73 5.12
N PHE A 275 -5.22 -0.59 5.12
CA PHE A 275 -6.01 -0.15 3.97
C PHE A 275 -5.79 1.33 3.67
N GLU A 276 -5.95 1.70 2.41
CA GLU A 276 -6.04 3.06 1.90
C GLU A 276 -7.27 3.14 0.99
N SER A 277 -8.16 4.10 1.21
CA SER A 277 -9.47 4.15 0.53
C SER A 277 -9.87 5.57 0.14
N TYR A 278 -10.67 5.67 -0.93
CA TYR A 278 -11.27 6.91 -1.39
C TYR A 278 -12.76 6.72 -1.64
N LEU A 279 -13.57 7.55 -1.00
CA LEU A 279 -15.03 7.47 -0.99
C LEU A 279 -15.63 8.81 -1.39
N THR A 280 -16.81 8.77 -2.00
CA THR A 280 -17.63 9.95 -2.26
C THR A 280 -19.02 9.75 -1.65
N ALA A 281 -19.68 10.82 -1.22
CA ALA A 281 -21.04 10.75 -0.70
C ALA A 281 -21.84 11.97 -1.14
N SER A 282 -23.13 11.78 -1.42
CA SER A 282 -24.06 12.89 -1.55
C SER A 282 -24.41 13.43 -0.17
N LEU A 283 -24.32 14.74 0.02
CA LEU A 283 -24.63 15.41 1.27
C LEU A 283 -25.81 16.36 1.06
N VAL A 284 -26.70 16.42 2.05
CA VAL A 284 -27.78 17.41 2.10
C VAL A 284 -27.54 18.28 3.33
N GLN A 285 -27.43 19.59 3.11
CA GLN A 285 -27.15 20.56 4.18
C GLN A 285 -28.20 21.66 4.21
N ASP A 286 -28.44 22.26 5.36
CA ASP A 286 -29.16 23.53 5.44
C ASP A 286 -28.38 24.63 4.69
N SER A 287 -29.08 25.48 3.94
CA SER A 287 -28.49 26.63 3.28
C SER A 287 -27.97 27.63 4.32
N ARG A 288 -26.86 28.33 4.02
CA ARG A 288 -26.28 29.34 4.93
C ARG A 288 -27.24 30.49 5.25
N THR A 289 -28.20 30.75 4.36
CA THR A 289 -29.24 31.77 4.53
C THR A 289 -30.44 31.26 5.31
N GLY A 290 -30.52 29.94 5.60
CA GLY A 290 -31.64 29.30 6.27
C GLY A 290 -32.91 29.23 5.41
N ASP A 291 -32.79 29.41 4.10
CA ASP A 291 -33.91 29.46 3.15
C ASP A 291 -34.25 28.11 2.50
N GLY A 292 -33.47 27.06 2.77
CA GLY A 292 -33.75 25.72 2.24
C GLY A 292 -32.63 24.72 2.48
N LEU A 293 -32.68 23.63 1.72
CA LEU A 293 -31.64 22.60 1.67
C LEU A 293 -30.77 22.81 0.42
N GLN A 294 -29.49 22.51 0.52
CA GLN A 294 -28.53 22.49 -0.57
C GLN A 294 -27.92 21.09 -0.69
N ASP A 295 -27.84 20.58 -1.91
CA ASP A 295 -27.09 19.37 -2.22
C ASP A 295 -25.60 19.71 -2.34
N ARG A 296 -24.76 18.86 -1.77
CA ARG A 296 -23.30 18.99 -1.73
C ARG A 296 -22.65 17.66 -2.03
N GLN A 297 -21.38 17.71 -2.42
CA GLN A 297 -20.58 16.51 -2.59
C GLN A 297 -19.57 16.39 -1.45
N GLY A 298 -19.62 15.27 -0.75
CA GLY A 298 -18.62 14.85 0.22
C GLY A 298 -17.59 13.94 -0.45
N GLU A 299 -16.33 14.14 -0.13
CA GLU A 299 -15.23 13.25 -0.47
C GLU A 299 -14.51 12.87 0.82
N ALA A 300 -14.09 11.61 0.94
CA ALA A 300 -13.34 11.12 2.07
C ALA A 300 -12.16 10.27 1.59
N GLU A 301 -10.98 10.60 2.12
CA GLU A 301 -9.84 9.71 2.11
C GLU A 301 -9.74 9.06 3.48
N ALA A 302 -9.74 7.74 3.55
CA ALA A 302 -9.58 7.01 4.81
C ALA A 302 -8.46 5.97 4.70
N SER A 303 -7.64 5.87 5.74
CA SER A 303 -6.59 4.87 5.88
C SER A 303 -6.54 4.34 7.30
N GLY A 304 -6.02 3.14 7.47
CA GLY A 304 -5.98 2.54 8.78
C GLY A 304 -5.32 1.17 8.78
N THR A 305 -5.37 0.52 9.95
CA THR A 305 -4.99 -0.88 10.11
C THR A 305 -6.19 -1.70 10.53
N PHE A 306 -6.21 -2.96 10.14
CA PHE A 306 -7.26 -3.91 10.51
C PHE A 306 -6.67 -5.22 11.00
N SER A 307 -7.47 -5.97 11.75
CA SER A 307 -7.14 -7.32 12.16
C SER A 307 -8.37 -8.24 12.09
N PHE A 308 -8.14 -9.55 11.97
CA PHE A 308 -9.16 -10.56 12.17
C PHE A 308 -8.52 -11.88 12.60
N THR A 309 -9.32 -12.80 13.13
CA THR A 309 -8.85 -14.12 13.56
C THR A 309 -9.60 -15.24 12.85
N LEU A 310 -9.01 -16.44 12.90
CA LEU A 310 -9.66 -17.70 12.52
C LEU A 310 -9.30 -18.75 13.57
N ASP A 311 -10.31 -19.36 14.17
CA ASP A 311 -10.14 -20.49 15.07
C ASP A 311 -10.40 -21.82 14.35
N TRP A 312 -9.39 -22.68 14.36
CA TRP A 312 -9.47 -24.01 13.77
C TRP A 312 -9.25 -25.09 14.83
N ALA A 313 -10.29 -25.87 15.15
CA ALA A 313 -10.16 -27.00 16.07
C ALA A 313 -9.55 -28.22 15.38
N PHE A 314 -8.69 -28.98 16.05
CA PHE A 314 -8.10 -30.22 15.49
C PHE A 314 -9.13 -31.32 15.19
N SER A 315 -10.35 -31.16 15.69
CA SER A 315 -11.50 -32.05 15.40
C SER A 315 -12.32 -31.61 14.20
N SER A 316 -12.09 -30.42 13.66
CA SER A 316 -12.81 -29.87 12.50
C SER A 316 -12.35 -30.53 11.20
N GLU A 317 -13.22 -30.55 10.18
CA GLU A 317 -12.80 -31.00 8.85
C GLU A 317 -11.90 -29.92 8.19
N PRO A 318 -11.05 -30.30 7.21
CA PRO A 318 -10.31 -29.31 6.43
C PRO A 318 -11.27 -28.34 5.74
N GLY A 319 -11.03 -27.04 5.88
CA GLY A 319 -11.88 -25.95 5.38
C GLY A 319 -12.97 -25.48 6.36
N ASP A 320 -13.20 -26.17 7.48
CA ASP A 320 -14.08 -25.70 8.55
C ASP A 320 -13.34 -24.77 9.49
N GLY A 321 -13.98 -23.75 10.06
CA GLY A 321 -13.38 -22.92 11.10
C GLY A 321 -14.27 -21.75 11.48
N GLU A 322 -14.04 -21.17 12.66
CA GLU A 322 -14.76 -19.99 13.11
C GLU A 322 -13.93 -18.75 12.77
N VAL A 323 -14.37 -18.00 11.76
CA VAL A 323 -13.72 -16.75 11.37
C VAL A 323 -14.26 -15.62 12.23
N GLY A 324 -13.38 -14.95 12.95
CA GLY A 324 -13.71 -13.76 13.73
C GLY A 324 -14.01 -12.55 12.84
N GLU A 325 -14.72 -11.58 13.38
CA GLU A 325 -15.03 -10.33 12.68
C GLU A 325 -13.75 -9.57 12.30
N CYS A 326 -13.76 -8.94 11.12
CA CYS A 326 -12.75 -7.96 10.77
C CYS A 326 -12.92 -6.72 11.65
N THR A 327 -11.84 -6.22 12.24
CA THR A 327 -11.88 -5.05 13.12
C THR A 327 -10.89 -4.01 12.64
N ILE A 328 -11.33 -2.76 12.44
CA ILE A 328 -10.44 -1.62 12.21
C ILE A 328 -9.82 -1.17 13.54
N GLU A 329 -8.52 -1.35 13.67
CA GLU A 329 -7.69 -1.06 14.86
C GLU A 329 -7.22 0.40 14.92
N ASP A 330 -6.87 0.97 13.77
CA ASP A 330 -6.40 2.35 13.62
C ASP A 330 -7.12 3.02 12.46
N TRP A 331 -7.40 4.31 12.59
CA TRP A 331 -8.21 5.06 11.64
C TRP A 331 -7.72 6.50 11.51
N ASP A 332 -7.45 6.92 10.28
CA ASP A 332 -7.12 8.28 9.88
C ASP A 332 -7.96 8.63 8.65
N SER A 333 -8.72 9.71 8.73
CA SER A 333 -9.55 10.19 7.62
C SER A 333 -9.36 11.68 7.37
N SER A 334 -9.55 12.08 6.11
CA SER A 334 -9.62 13.47 5.68
C SER A 334 -10.85 13.65 4.82
N LEU A 335 -11.76 14.51 5.27
CA LEU A 335 -13.02 14.75 4.60
C LEU A 335 -13.05 16.14 3.97
N TYR A 336 -13.69 16.23 2.81
CA TYR A 336 -13.82 17.44 2.01
C TYR A 336 -15.29 17.59 1.57
N VAL A 337 -15.82 18.81 1.62
CA VAL A 337 -17.19 19.13 1.20
C VAL A 337 -17.15 20.26 0.18
N TYR A 338 -17.81 20.05 -0.96
CA TYR A 338 -17.84 20.98 -2.10
C TYR A 338 -19.24 21.48 -2.40
#